data_AF-A0A0N4VSC6-F1
#
_entry.id   AF-A0A0N4VSC6-F1
#
_cell.length_a   1.000
_cell.length_b   1.000
_cell.length_c   1.000
_cell.angle_alpha   90.00
_cell.angle_beta   90.00
_cell.angle_gamma   90.00
#
_symmetry.space_group_name_H-M   'P 1'
#
loop_
_entity.id
_entity.type
_entity.pdbx_description
1 polymer ?
#
loop_
_entity_poly.entity_id
_entity_poly.type
_entity_poly.pdbx_seq_one_letter_code
_entity_poly.pdbx_strand_id
1 'polypeptide(L)'
;MDSSLYYMALKKKNVLTHLFKTVKNNKMAEFFAQDFSKEHWQRIAAKNAFVLMGKQRFHHAAAFFLLSGSIKDAIQTILRKCRDLQLAMVVLRIYETDIEVQQAMLKEILCREVLGGSLESVESPGGIAERIGNTCEHERSGDPFLRSMAYWLLKDFSQSVYTLVQEAFCDAAGLRAPLSDIFNFYCFLRKHPLVVRQRVADAGVTIYSTEQFLAISKGLERHVTPSERR
;
A
#
# COMPACT_ATOMS: atom_id res chain seq x y z
N MET A 1 -2.73 17.17 -19.48
CA MET A 1 -3.37 17.85 -18.31
C MET A 1 -3.37 16.92 -17.08
N ASP A 2 -2.84 15.70 -17.23
CA ASP A 2 -2.73 14.65 -16.21
C ASP A 2 -1.73 14.97 -15.10
N SER A 3 -0.80 15.90 -15.36
CA SER A 3 0.12 16.43 -14.36
C SER A 3 -0.56 17.20 -13.23
N SER A 4 -1.82 17.62 -13.41
CA SER A 4 -2.60 18.33 -12.38
C SER A 4 -2.73 17.54 -11.08
N LEU A 5 -2.86 16.21 -11.16
CA LEU A 5 -2.93 15.34 -9.99
C LEU A 5 -1.67 15.46 -9.11
N TYR A 6 -0.48 15.43 -9.72
CA TYR A 6 0.78 15.52 -8.97
C TYR A 6 0.98 16.89 -8.32
N TYR A 7 0.62 17.98 -9.02
CA TYR A 7 0.67 19.31 -8.42
C TYR A 7 -0.31 19.46 -7.25
N MET A 8 -1.48 18.82 -7.32
CA MET A 8 -2.45 18.82 -6.21
C MET A 8 -2.01 17.94 -5.06
N ALA A 9 -1.42 16.77 -5.34
CA ALA A 9 -0.80 15.93 -4.31
C ALA A 9 0.26 16.69 -3.52
N LEU A 10 1.08 17.51 -4.19
CA LEU A 10 2.09 18.39 -3.58
C LEU A 10 1.52 19.65 -2.93
N LYS A 11 0.19 19.84 -2.89
CA LYS A 11 -0.49 21.06 -2.40
C LYS A 11 -0.03 22.35 -3.11
N LYS A 12 0.50 22.25 -4.33
CA LYS A 12 1.00 23.37 -5.14
C LYS A 12 -0.07 23.98 -6.04
N LYS A 13 -1.20 24.43 -5.46
CA LYS A 13 -2.33 25.01 -6.22
C LYS A 13 -1.93 26.23 -7.06
N ASN A 14 -1.06 27.08 -6.51
CA ASN A 14 -0.66 28.33 -7.16
C ASN A 14 0.05 28.09 -8.50
N VAL A 15 0.80 26.99 -8.61
CA VAL A 15 1.46 26.59 -9.87
C VAL A 15 0.40 26.32 -10.94
N LEU A 16 -0.66 25.57 -10.62
CA LEU A 16 -1.77 25.35 -11.56
C LEU A 16 -2.47 26.66 -11.91
N THR A 17 -2.72 27.55 -10.95
CA THR A 17 -3.33 28.86 -11.21
C THR A 17 -2.52 29.65 -12.25
N HIS A 18 -1.20 29.67 -12.13
CA HIS A 18 -0.33 30.40 -13.06
C HIS A 18 -0.28 29.73 -14.43
N LEU A 19 -0.19 28.40 -14.48
CA LEU A 19 -0.22 27.65 -15.75
C LEU A 19 -1.54 27.88 -16.51
N PHE A 20 -2.69 27.91 -15.84
CA PHE A 20 -3.97 28.20 -16.48
C PHE A 20 -4.06 29.63 -17.02
N LYS A 21 -3.43 30.61 -16.36
CA LYS A 21 -3.30 31.98 -16.90
C LYS A 21 -2.47 32.00 -18.19
N THR A 22 -1.35 31.28 -18.23
CA THR A 22 -0.50 31.20 -19.44
C THR A 22 -1.23 30.60 -20.63
N VAL A 23 -2.05 29.57 -20.40
CA VAL A 23 -2.87 28.91 -21.44
C VAL A 23 -4.16 29.71 -21.74
N LYS A 24 -4.33 30.91 -21.16
CA LYS A 24 -5.50 31.79 -21.32
C LYS A 24 -6.84 31.14 -20.95
N ASN A 25 -6.83 30.16 -20.04
CA ASN A 25 -8.04 29.56 -19.51
C ASN A 25 -8.50 30.31 -18.25
N ASN A 26 -9.17 31.44 -18.46
CA ASN A 26 -9.56 32.35 -17.38
C ASN A 26 -10.51 31.69 -16.37
N LYS A 27 -11.45 30.85 -16.82
CA LYS A 27 -12.40 30.15 -15.92
C LYS A 27 -11.67 29.28 -14.90
N MET A 28 -10.69 28.50 -15.33
CA MET A 28 -9.92 27.65 -14.43
C MET A 28 -8.96 28.47 -13.57
N ALA A 29 -8.32 29.49 -14.13
CA ALA A 29 -7.43 30.37 -13.37
C ALA A 29 -8.18 31.08 -12.22
N GLU A 30 -9.38 31.62 -12.47
CA GLU A 30 -10.23 32.26 -11.46
C GLU A 30 -10.71 31.27 -10.40
N PHE A 31 -11.05 30.03 -10.81
CA PHE A 31 -11.43 28.99 -9.87
C PHE A 31 -10.28 28.58 -8.94
N PHE A 32 -9.09 28.31 -9.46
CA PHE A 32 -7.93 27.93 -8.65
C PHE A 32 -7.36 29.10 -7.82
N ALA A 33 -7.70 30.35 -8.18
CA ALA A 33 -7.36 31.52 -7.37
C ALA A 33 -8.22 31.63 -6.09
N GLN A 34 -9.35 30.90 -6.00
CA GLN A 34 -10.21 30.93 -4.82
C GLN A 34 -9.54 30.30 -3.59
N ASP A 35 -10.13 30.59 -2.42
CA ASP A 35 -9.69 30.07 -1.14
C ASP A 35 -10.41 28.77 -0.76
N PHE A 36 -9.73 27.64 -1.00
CA PHE A 36 -10.18 26.29 -0.68
C PHE A 36 -10.03 25.91 0.80
N SER A 37 -9.62 26.86 1.66
CA SER A 37 -9.75 26.71 3.12
C SER A 37 -11.20 26.89 3.56
N LYS A 38 -12.03 27.55 2.73
CA LYS A 38 -13.45 27.77 3.00
C LYS A 38 -14.28 26.59 2.53
N GLU A 39 -15.17 26.13 3.39
CA GLU A 39 -16.06 24.99 3.13
C GLU A 39 -16.90 25.17 1.84
N HIS A 40 -17.33 26.41 1.55
CA HIS A 40 -18.06 26.73 0.31
C HIS A 40 -17.30 26.30 -0.96
N TRP A 41 -16.01 26.65 -1.07
CA TRP A 41 -15.19 26.33 -2.23
C TRP A 41 -14.78 24.86 -2.27
N GLN A 42 -14.63 24.23 -1.10
CA GLN A 42 -14.43 22.78 -1.00
C GLN A 42 -15.64 22.02 -1.56
N ARG A 43 -16.86 22.41 -1.18
CA ARG A 43 -18.09 21.79 -1.71
C ARG A 43 -18.21 21.97 -3.22
N ILE A 44 -17.84 23.14 -3.76
CA ILE A 44 -17.83 23.37 -5.21
C ILE A 44 -16.77 22.50 -5.90
N ALA A 45 -15.56 22.39 -5.34
CA ALA A 45 -14.51 21.51 -5.87
C ALA A 45 -14.96 20.04 -5.90
N ALA A 46 -15.58 19.54 -4.82
CA ALA A 46 -16.12 18.19 -4.76
C ALA A 46 -17.21 17.96 -5.81
N LYS A 47 -18.15 18.90 -5.98
CA LYS A 47 -19.17 18.82 -7.04
C LYS A 47 -18.55 18.76 -8.43
N ASN A 48 -17.53 19.58 -8.69
CA ASN A 48 -16.79 19.57 -9.95
C ASN A 48 -16.05 18.23 -10.17
N ALA A 49 -15.53 17.62 -9.11
CA ALA A 49 -14.93 16.29 -9.16
C ALA A 49 -15.93 15.23 -9.65
N PHE A 50 -17.15 15.21 -9.11
CA PHE A 50 -18.20 14.27 -9.55
C PHE A 50 -18.60 14.49 -11.01
N VAL A 51 -18.68 15.74 -11.48
CA VAL A 51 -18.92 16.03 -12.90
C VAL A 51 -17.78 15.48 -13.77
N LEU A 52 -16.53 15.58 -13.33
CA LEU A 52 -15.37 15.02 -14.03
C LEU A 52 -15.37 13.48 -14.04
N MET A 53 -15.87 12.85 -12.98
CA MET A 53 -16.08 11.39 -12.96
C MET A 53 -17.09 10.96 -14.03
N GLY A 54 -18.20 11.69 -14.18
CA GLY A 54 -19.20 11.43 -15.24
C GLY A 54 -18.63 11.57 -16.66
N LYS A 55 -17.63 12.43 -16.84
CA LYS A 55 -16.89 12.62 -18.10
C LYS A 55 -15.74 11.64 -18.30
N GLN A 56 -15.60 10.63 -17.43
CA GLN A 56 -14.49 9.66 -17.42
C GLN A 56 -13.08 10.27 -17.30
N ARG A 57 -12.97 11.50 -16.76
CA ARG A 57 -11.68 12.17 -16.53
C ARG A 57 -11.20 11.91 -15.10
N PHE A 58 -10.86 10.67 -14.80
CA PHE A 58 -10.62 10.21 -13.42
C PHE A 58 -9.41 10.88 -12.74
N HIS A 59 -8.30 11.08 -13.44
CA HIS A 59 -7.14 11.80 -12.87
C HIS A 59 -7.47 13.24 -12.47
N HIS A 60 -8.33 13.91 -13.27
CA HIS A 60 -8.77 15.27 -12.97
C HIS A 60 -9.77 15.27 -11.80
N ALA A 61 -10.69 14.31 -11.76
CA ALA A 61 -11.60 14.15 -10.63
C ALA A 61 -10.82 13.94 -9.32
N ALA A 62 -9.83 13.05 -9.31
CA ALA A 62 -8.96 12.83 -8.16
C ALA A 62 -8.23 14.13 -7.73
N ALA A 63 -7.71 14.90 -8.69
CA ALA A 63 -7.07 16.19 -8.39
C ALA A 63 -8.05 17.19 -7.73
N PHE A 64 -9.31 17.22 -8.16
CA PHE A 64 -10.34 18.08 -7.56
C PHE A 64 -10.81 17.59 -6.19
N PHE A 65 -10.85 16.27 -5.95
CA PHE A 65 -11.10 15.72 -4.61
C PHE A 65 -9.98 16.07 -3.62
N LEU A 66 -8.71 16.02 -4.07
CA LEU A 66 -7.59 16.52 -3.26
C LEU A 66 -7.75 18.01 -2.97
N LEU A 67 -8.15 18.81 -3.97
CA LEU A 67 -8.40 20.24 -3.79
C LEU A 67 -9.55 20.53 -2.80
N SER A 68 -10.58 19.68 -2.76
CA SER A 68 -11.68 19.79 -1.80
C SER A 68 -11.31 19.32 -0.39
N GLY A 69 -10.10 18.78 -0.19
CA GLY A 69 -9.67 18.19 1.08
C GLY A 69 -10.14 16.75 1.31
N SER A 70 -10.85 16.14 0.35
CA SER A 70 -11.32 14.75 0.48
C SER A 70 -10.30 13.79 -0.11
N ILE A 71 -9.31 13.42 0.71
CA ILE A 71 -8.29 12.44 0.32
C ILE A 71 -8.89 11.05 0.07
N LYS A 72 -9.88 10.64 0.87
CA LYS A 72 -10.52 9.31 0.75
C LYS A 72 -11.19 9.14 -0.62
N ASP A 73 -11.95 10.14 -1.06
CA ASP A 73 -12.62 10.09 -2.37
C ASP A 73 -11.60 10.12 -3.53
N ALA A 74 -10.51 10.88 -3.39
CA ALA A 74 -9.44 10.92 -4.38
C ALA A 74 -8.79 9.54 -4.54
N ILE A 75 -8.40 8.91 -3.43
CA ILE A 75 -7.77 7.59 -3.41
C ILE A 75 -8.74 6.53 -3.95
N GLN A 76 -10.00 6.53 -3.51
CA GLN A 76 -11.00 5.59 -3.99
C GLN A 76 -11.25 5.75 -5.50
N THR A 77 -11.23 6.98 -6.01
CA THR A 77 -11.34 7.25 -7.46
C THR A 77 -10.16 6.63 -8.20
N ILE A 78 -8.93 6.80 -7.71
CA ILE A 78 -7.73 6.22 -8.32
C ILE A 78 -7.80 4.69 -8.30
N LEU A 79 -8.11 4.08 -7.14
CA LEU A 79 -8.18 2.64 -6.99
C LEU A 79 -9.27 2.00 -7.86
N ARG A 80 -10.49 2.56 -7.85
CA ARG A 80 -11.65 1.94 -8.50
C ARG A 80 -11.80 2.30 -9.98
N LYS A 81 -11.43 3.53 -10.37
CA LYS A 81 -11.62 4.02 -11.73
C LYS A 81 -10.33 4.01 -12.55
N CYS A 82 -9.20 4.42 -11.98
CA CYS A 82 -7.91 4.30 -12.67
C CYS A 82 -7.31 2.89 -12.56
N ARG A 83 -7.74 2.09 -11.57
CA ARG A 83 -7.19 0.75 -11.27
C ARG A 83 -5.68 0.76 -11.06
N ASP A 84 -5.18 1.82 -10.43
CA ASP A 84 -3.76 2.04 -10.21
C ASP A 84 -3.45 2.13 -8.71
N LEU A 85 -3.07 0.99 -8.13
CA LEU A 85 -2.66 0.88 -6.73
C LEU A 85 -1.40 1.70 -6.43
N GLN A 86 -0.42 1.68 -7.34
CA GLN A 86 0.85 2.37 -7.13
C GLN A 86 0.64 3.88 -7.07
N LEU A 87 -0.16 4.42 -8.00
CA LEU A 87 -0.51 5.82 -8.00
C LEU A 87 -1.27 6.22 -6.72
N ALA A 88 -2.21 5.40 -6.26
CA ALA A 88 -2.93 5.66 -5.01
C ALA A 88 -1.98 5.74 -3.81
N MET A 89 -1.05 4.78 -3.70
CA MET A 89 -0.04 4.78 -2.63
C MET A 89 0.88 6.01 -2.69
N VAL A 90 1.32 6.41 -3.89
CA VAL A 90 2.17 7.59 -4.08
C VAL A 90 1.42 8.86 -3.72
N VAL A 91 0.18 9.03 -4.19
CA VAL A 91 -0.64 10.21 -3.87
C VAL A 91 -0.91 10.29 -2.37
N LEU A 92 -1.28 9.19 -1.72
CA LEU A 92 -1.50 9.13 -0.27
C LEU A 92 -0.24 9.58 0.48
N ARG A 93 0.92 9.02 0.13
CA ARG A 93 2.20 9.32 0.80
C ARG A 93 2.67 10.76 0.64
N ILE A 94 2.34 11.39 -0.48
CA ILE A 94 2.74 12.77 -0.76
C ILE A 94 1.76 13.77 -0.13
N TYR A 95 0.46 13.47 -0.15
CA TYR A 95 -0.58 14.42 0.26
C TYR A 95 -0.83 14.42 1.77
N GLU A 96 -0.89 13.24 2.38
CA GLU A 96 -1.07 13.11 3.83
C GLU A 96 0.26 13.30 4.55
N THR A 97 0.30 14.29 5.45
CA THR A 97 1.50 14.65 6.21
C THR A 97 1.53 14.00 7.58
N ASP A 98 0.37 13.61 8.11
CA ASP A 98 0.29 12.87 9.36
C ASP A 98 0.70 11.41 9.12
N ILE A 99 1.79 11.00 9.76
CA ILE A 99 2.40 9.68 9.59
C ILE A 99 1.45 8.57 10.08
N GLU A 100 0.71 8.78 11.17
CA GLU A 100 -0.18 7.77 11.74
C GLU A 100 -1.40 7.56 10.84
N VAL A 101 -2.03 8.65 10.40
CA VAL A 101 -3.16 8.60 9.47
C VAL A 101 -2.73 8.00 8.12
N GLN A 102 -1.57 8.42 7.61
CA GLN A 102 -1.01 7.89 6.37
C GLN A 102 -0.76 6.38 6.48
N GLN A 103 -0.19 5.90 7.59
CA GLN A 103 0.06 4.47 7.81
C GLN A 103 -1.24 3.68 7.95
N ALA A 104 -2.24 4.20 8.65
CA ALA A 104 -3.54 3.56 8.80
C ALA A 104 -4.26 3.39 7.45
N MET A 105 -4.30 4.46 6.65
CA MET A 105 -4.89 4.42 5.31
C MET A 105 -4.11 3.50 4.37
N LEU A 106 -2.77 3.52 4.41
CA LEU A 106 -1.94 2.64 3.60
C LEU A 106 -2.19 1.17 3.96
N LYS A 107 -2.31 0.86 5.25
CA LYS A 107 -2.63 -0.47 5.75
C LYS A 107 -3.98 -0.94 5.24
N GLU A 108 -5.01 -0.10 5.31
CA GLU A 108 -6.34 -0.41 4.76
C GLU A 108 -6.28 -0.74 3.27
N ILE A 109 -5.57 0.08 2.48
CA ILE A 109 -5.41 -0.13 1.03
C ILE A 109 -4.72 -1.45 0.74
N LEU A 110 -3.60 -1.75 1.42
CA LEU A 110 -2.84 -2.99 1.18
C LEU A 110 -3.64 -4.23 1.59
N CYS A 111 -4.31 -4.20 2.74
CA CYS A 111 -5.14 -5.31 3.19
C CYS A 111 -6.27 -5.61 2.21
N ARG A 112 -6.95 -4.56 1.73
CA ARG A 112 -8.11 -4.70 0.85
C ARG A 112 -7.74 -5.04 -0.59
N GLU A 113 -6.75 -4.36 -1.16
CA GLU A 113 -6.43 -4.48 -2.59
C GLU A 113 -5.40 -5.57 -2.89
N VAL A 114 -4.54 -5.94 -1.92
CA VAL A 114 -3.48 -6.95 -2.14
C VAL A 114 -3.74 -8.25 -1.37
N LEU A 115 -4.16 -8.16 -0.11
CA LEU A 115 -4.33 -9.33 0.76
C LEU A 115 -5.74 -9.93 0.72
N GLY A 116 -6.71 -9.22 0.14
CA GLY A 116 -8.12 -9.66 0.08
C GLY A 116 -8.83 -9.70 1.44
N GLY A 117 -8.22 -9.19 2.51
CA GLY A 117 -8.76 -9.22 3.86
C GLY A 117 -9.51 -7.94 4.24
N SER A 118 -10.73 -8.07 4.77
CA SER A 118 -11.43 -6.96 5.44
C SER A 118 -10.76 -6.62 6.79
N LEU A 119 -10.74 -5.33 7.13
CA LEU A 119 -10.01 -4.73 8.26
C LEU A 119 -10.43 -5.28 9.65
N GLU A 120 -11.58 -5.93 9.75
CA GLU A 120 -12.12 -6.53 10.99
C GLU A 120 -11.26 -7.68 11.56
N SER A 121 -10.24 -8.12 10.82
CA SER A 121 -9.37 -9.23 11.20
C SER A 121 -8.13 -8.83 12.01
N VAL A 122 -7.85 -7.54 12.21
CA VAL A 122 -6.54 -7.06 12.72
C VAL A 122 -6.54 -6.63 14.20
N GLU A 123 -7.70 -6.45 14.84
CA GLU A 123 -7.80 -5.94 16.22
C GLU A 123 -8.03 -7.04 17.30
N SER A 124 -8.07 -8.32 16.93
CA SER A 124 -8.09 -9.40 17.93
C SER A 124 -6.67 -9.75 18.41
N PRO A 125 -6.43 -10.00 19.72
CA PRO A 125 -5.10 -10.28 20.28
C PRO A 125 -4.49 -11.65 19.90
N GLY A 126 -5.14 -12.39 19.00
CA GLY A 126 -4.67 -13.68 18.50
C GLY A 126 -3.87 -13.46 17.23
N GLY A 127 -2.61 -13.90 17.23
CA GLY A 127 -1.70 -13.72 16.11
C GLY A 127 -2.28 -14.14 14.76
N ILE A 128 -1.79 -13.47 13.71
CA ILE A 128 -2.19 -13.60 12.30
C ILE A 128 -2.12 -15.05 11.78
N ALA A 129 -1.41 -15.94 12.48
CA ALA A 129 -1.16 -17.32 12.12
C ALA A 129 -2.38 -18.25 12.21
N GLU A 130 -3.33 -18.02 13.13
CA GLU A 130 -4.41 -19.00 13.38
C GLU A 130 -5.65 -18.78 12.49
N ARG A 131 -5.72 -17.63 11.79
CA ARG A 131 -6.90 -17.26 10.99
C ARG A 131 -6.76 -17.51 9.48
N ILE A 132 -5.56 -17.85 9.00
CA ILE A 132 -5.30 -18.23 7.59
C ILE A 132 -5.72 -19.68 7.31
N GLY A 133 -6.01 -20.47 8.34
CA GLY A 133 -6.39 -21.88 8.22
C GLY A 133 -7.78 -22.15 7.63
N ASN A 134 -8.68 -21.17 7.56
CA ASN A 134 -10.10 -21.42 7.26
C ASN A 134 -10.76 -20.48 6.23
N THR A 135 -10.02 -19.61 5.52
CA THR A 135 -10.56 -18.94 4.33
C THR A 135 -10.14 -19.70 3.07
N CYS A 136 -11.16 -20.32 2.49
CA CYS A 136 -11.15 -21.16 1.32
C CYS A 136 -10.42 -20.53 0.12
N GLU A 137 -9.86 -21.39 -0.70
CA GLU A 137 -8.81 -21.25 -1.70
C GLU A 137 -9.16 -20.40 -2.95
N HIS A 138 -10.17 -19.54 -2.92
CA HIS A 138 -10.70 -18.88 -4.14
C HIS A 138 -10.56 -17.35 -4.21
N GLU A 139 -9.98 -16.70 -3.19
CA GLU A 139 -9.71 -15.24 -3.21
C GLU A 139 -8.24 -14.86 -2.95
N ARG A 140 -7.29 -15.79 -3.16
CA ARG A 140 -5.84 -15.49 -3.18
C ARG A 140 -5.40 -14.76 -4.46
N SER A 141 -6.20 -13.80 -4.91
CA SER A 141 -6.09 -13.09 -6.19
C SER A 141 -4.95 -12.05 -6.18
N GLY A 142 -3.71 -12.48 -5.94
CA GLY A 142 -2.54 -11.60 -5.95
C GLY A 142 -1.24 -12.36 -6.14
N ASP A 143 -0.37 -11.80 -6.98
CA ASP A 143 1.01 -12.25 -7.15
C ASP A 143 1.69 -12.51 -5.78
N PRO A 144 2.30 -13.69 -5.56
CA PRO A 144 2.98 -14.03 -4.30
C PRO A 144 4.04 -12.99 -3.90
N PHE A 145 4.72 -12.36 -4.86
CA PHE A 145 5.69 -11.31 -4.58
C PHE A 145 5.00 -10.03 -4.10
N LEU A 146 3.86 -9.65 -4.68
CA LEU A 146 3.08 -8.50 -4.22
C LEU A 146 2.54 -8.71 -2.81
N ARG A 147 2.07 -9.93 -2.48
CA ARG A 147 1.67 -10.29 -1.12
C ARG A 147 2.84 -10.19 -0.14
N SER A 148 3.98 -10.77 -0.50
CA SER A 148 5.21 -10.67 0.28
C SER A 148 5.60 -9.20 0.54
N MET A 149 5.54 -8.36 -0.50
CA MET A 149 5.85 -6.94 -0.42
C MET A 149 4.82 -6.15 0.40
N ALA A 150 3.53 -6.52 0.34
CA ALA A 150 2.49 -5.90 1.17
C ALA A 150 2.74 -6.16 2.67
N TYR A 151 2.99 -7.42 3.06
CA TYR A 151 3.35 -7.75 4.45
C TYR A 151 4.63 -7.03 4.90
N TRP A 152 5.61 -6.90 4.00
CA TRP A 152 6.83 -6.15 4.28
C TRP A 152 6.54 -4.68 4.60
N LEU A 153 5.67 -4.04 3.81
CA LEU A 153 5.23 -2.66 4.05
C LEU A 153 4.43 -2.50 5.35
N LEU A 154 3.70 -3.55 5.75
CA LEU A 154 2.99 -3.62 7.03
C LEU A 154 3.91 -3.91 8.23
N LYS A 155 5.22 -4.07 7.99
CA LYS A 155 6.23 -4.46 9.00
C LYS A 155 6.01 -5.84 9.60
N ASP A 156 5.26 -6.70 8.91
CA ASP A 156 5.14 -8.12 9.24
C ASP A 156 6.09 -8.92 8.36
N PHE A 157 7.37 -8.93 8.76
CA PHE A 157 8.41 -9.62 8.01
C PHE A 157 8.28 -11.14 8.10
N SER A 158 7.69 -11.66 9.17
CA SER A 158 7.41 -13.09 9.33
C SER A 158 6.39 -13.58 8.28
N GLN A 159 5.26 -12.88 8.13
CA GLN A 159 4.25 -13.23 7.11
C GLN A 159 4.73 -12.97 5.68
N SER A 160 5.56 -11.93 5.48
CA SER A 160 6.17 -11.61 4.18
C SER A 160 6.98 -12.77 3.60
N VAL A 161 7.66 -13.54 4.45
CA VAL A 161 8.41 -14.72 4.04
C VAL A 161 7.51 -15.94 3.93
N TYR A 162 6.58 -16.10 4.87
CA TYR A 162 5.69 -17.26 4.93
C TYR A 162 4.77 -17.37 3.71
N THR A 163 4.23 -16.26 3.21
CA THR A 163 3.36 -16.26 2.02
C THR A 163 4.03 -16.81 0.76
N LEU A 164 5.37 -16.71 0.64
CA LEU A 164 6.13 -17.26 -0.50
C LEU A 164 6.24 -18.79 -0.40
N VAL A 165 6.48 -19.28 0.83
CA VAL A 165 6.54 -20.71 1.12
C VAL A 165 5.18 -21.36 0.90
N GLN A 166 4.10 -20.70 1.33
CA GLN A 166 2.73 -21.18 1.09
C GLN A 166 2.42 -21.30 -0.40
N GLU A 167 2.86 -20.35 -1.22
CA GLU A 167 2.65 -20.40 -2.67
C GLU A 167 3.41 -21.56 -3.31
N ALA A 168 4.64 -21.83 -2.86
CA ALA A 168 5.44 -22.95 -3.35
C ALA A 168 4.79 -24.32 -3.06
N PHE A 169 3.86 -24.38 -2.12
CA PHE A 169 3.08 -25.58 -1.79
C PHE A 169 1.72 -25.67 -2.49
N CYS A 170 1.31 -24.65 -3.25
CA CYS A 170 0.14 -24.77 -4.12
C CYS A 170 0.47 -25.66 -5.33
N ASP A 171 -0.53 -26.38 -5.85
CA ASP A 171 -0.37 -27.28 -7.00
C ASP A 171 0.37 -26.57 -8.16
N ALA A 172 1.35 -27.25 -8.77
CA ALA A 172 2.20 -26.70 -9.82
C ALA A 172 1.41 -26.14 -11.03
N ALA A 173 0.17 -26.60 -11.23
CA ALA A 173 -0.73 -26.10 -12.26
C ALA A 173 -1.35 -24.72 -11.96
N GLY A 174 -1.32 -24.27 -10.70
CA GLY A 174 -1.85 -22.99 -10.24
C GLY A 174 -0.81 -21.90 -10.03
N LEU A 175 0.48 -22.18 -10.24
CA LEU A 175 1.54 -21.23 -9.97
C LEU A 175 1.54 -20.07 -10.96
N ARG A 176 1.46 -18.85 -10.42
CA ARG A 176 1.47 -17.61 -11.21
C ARG A 176 2.88 -17.11 -11.51
N ALA A 177 3.89 -17.67 -10.86
CA ALA A 177 5.32 -17.37 -11.04
C ALA A 177 6.17 -18.64 -10.96
N PRO A 178 7.39 -18.66 -11.52
CA PRO A 178 8.27 -19.83 -11.45
C PRO A 178 8.68 -20.19 -10.02
N LEU A 179 8.64 -21.48 -9.66
CA LEU A 179 9.08 -21.99 -8.35
C LEU A 179 10.50 -21.55 -7.99
N SER A 180 11.40 -21.50 -8.99
CA SER A 180 12.78 -21.05 -8.81
C SER A 180 12.85 -19.62 -8.27
N ASP A 181 12.01 -18.73 -8.78
CA ASP A 181 12.04 -17.30 -8.41
C ASP A 181 11.46 -17.11 -7.01
N ILE A 182 10.36 -17.81 -6.72
CA ILE A 182 9.75 -17.83 -5.38
C ILE A 182 10.78 -18.34 -4.36
N PHE A 183 11.44 -19.46 -4.65
CA PHE A 183 12.45 -20.05 -3.77
C PHE A 183 13.67 -19.13 -3.59
N ASN A 184 14.21 -18.57 -4.68
CA ASN A 184 15.35 -17.65 -4.64
C ASN A 184 15.04 -16.42 -3.79
N PHE A 185 13.86 -15.81 -3.99
CA PHE A 185 13.44 -14.64 -3.24
C PHE A 185 13.16 -14.96 -1.77
N TYR A 186 12.54 -16.10 -1.48
CA TYR A 186 12.36 -16.61 -0.13
C TYR A 186 13.72 -16.79 0.59
N CYS A 187 14.69 -17.45 -0.05
CA CYS A 187 16.04 -17.64 0.49
C CYS A 187 16.75 -16.31 0.75
N PHE A 188 16.53 -15.32 -0.12
CA PHE A 188 17.05 -13.96 0.08
C PHE A 188 16.41 -13.29 1.31
N LEU A 189 15.07 -13.25 1.39
CA LEU A 189 14.37 -12.59 2.50
C LEU A 189 14.61 -13.27 3.84
N ARG A 190 14.72 -14.60 3.88
CA ARG A 190 15.00 -15.34 5.12
C ARG A 190 16.31 -14.90 5.80
N LYS A 191 17.31 -14.49 5.01
CA LYS A 191 18.60 -14.00 5.50
C LYS A 191 18.55 -12.52 5.90
N HIS A 192 17.45 -11.82 5.61
CA HIS A 192 17.37 -10.40 5.84
C HIS A 192 17.39 -10.07 7.36
N PRO A 193 18.20 -9.10 7.82
CA PRO A 193 18.33 -8.77 9.24
C PRO A 193 17.02 -8.44 9.94
N LEU A 194 16.08 -7.79 9.25
CA LEU A 194 14.76 -7.46 9.81
C LEU A 194 13.90 -8.70 10.09
N VAL A 195 13.91 -9.68 9.18
CA VAL A 195 13.20 -10.96 9.35
C VAL A 195 13.80 -11.72 10.53
N VAL A 196 15.14 -11.81 10.58
CA VAL A 196 15.83 -12.50 11.68
C VAL A 196 15.54 -11.81 13.01
N ARG A 197 15.62 -10.48 13.09
CA ARG A 197 15.29 -9.73 14.31
C ARG A 197 13.86 -9.97 14.77
N GLN A 198 12.89 -9.93 13.87
CA GLN A 198 11.50 -10.19 14.22
C GLN A 198 11.34 -11.63 14.74
N ARG A 199 11.93 -12.64 14.06
CA ARG A 199 11.89 -14.03 14.54
C ARG A 199 12.51 -14.22 15.93
N VAL A 200 13.63 -13.54 16.20
CA VAL A 200 14.29 -13.60 17.51
C VAL A 200 13.47 -12.90 18.59
N ALA A 201 12.83 -11.77 18.25
CA ALA A 201 11.89 -11.08 19.13
C ALA A 201 10.62 -11.92 19.41
N ASP A 202 10.06 -12.55 18.38
CA ASP A 202 8.90 -13.46 18.48
C ASP A 202 9.25 -14.69 19.35
N ALA A 203 10.51 -15.15 19.32
CA ALA A 203 11.02 -16.21 20.19
C ALA A 203 11.33 -15.78 21.63
N GLY A 204 11.12 -14.50 21.97
CA GLY A 204 11.35 -13.95 23.31
C GLY A 204 12.83 -13.78 23.69
N VAL A 205 13.75 -13.84 22.72
CA VAL A 205 15.19 -13.72 22.98
C VAL A 205 15.61 -12.26 22.87
N THR A 206 16.13 -11.70 23.95
CA THR A 206 16.67 -10.33 23.99
C THR A 206 18.10 -10.30 23.45
N ILE A 207 18.34 -9.45 22.46
CA ILE A 207 19.67 -9.24 21.87
C ILE A 207 20.26 -7.97 22.48
N TYR A 208 21.41 -8.08 23.16
CA TYR A 208 22.08 -6.94 23.80
C TYR A 208 23.29 -6.43 23.01
N SER A 209 23.77 -7.18 22.01
CA SER A 209 24.94 -6.85 21.21
C SER A 209 24.81 -7.28 19.74
N THR A 210 25.45 -6.52 18.85
CA THR A 210 25.54 -6.84 17.42
C THR A 210 26.26 -8.17 17.16
N GLU A 211 27.23 -8.54 17.99
CA GLU A 211 27.94 -9.82 17.88
C GLU A 211 27.03 -11.00 18.21
N GLN A 212 26.20 -10.86 19.25
CA GLN A 212 25.19 -11.85 19.62
C GLN A 212 24.15 -12.02 18.50
N PHE A 213 23.72 -10.92 17.88
CA PHE A 213 22.84 -10.97 16.72
C PHE A 213 23.47 -11.75 15.55
N LEU A 214 24.73 -11.48 15.23
CA LEU A 214 25.43 -12.16 14.14
C LEU A 214 25.61 -13.65 14.42
N ALA A 215 25.91 -14.04 15.66
CA ALA A 215 26.01 -15.46 16.05
C ALA A 215 24.66 -16.19 15.92
N ILE A 216 23.58 -15.59 16.43
CA ILE A 216 22.22 -16.16 16.34
C ILE A 216 21.75 -16.23 14.89
N SER A 217 22.01 -15.20 14.08
CA SER A 217 21.65 -15.18 12.67
C SER A 217 22.32 -16.31 11.88
N LYS A 218 23.62 -16.55 12.09
CA LYS A 218 24.35 -17.68 11.49
C LYS A 218 23.80 -19.04 11.92
N GLY A 219 23.27 -19.14 13.14
CA GLY A 219 22.56 -20.33 13.63
C GLY A 219 21.23 -20.53 12.91
N LEU A 220 20.37 -19.50 12.87
CA LEU A 220 19.05 -19.56 12.22
C LEU A 220 19.13 -19.79 10.69
N GLU A 221 20.20 -19.34 10.04
CA GLU A 221 20.47 -19.64 8.63
C GLU A 221 20.57 -21.15 8.38
N ARG A 222 21.06 -21.92 9.34
CA ARG A 222 21.21 -23.38 9.25
C ARG A 222 19.92 -24.13 9.63
N HIS A 223 19.03 -23.50 10.41
CA HIS A 223 17.79 -24.11 10.88
C HIS A 223 16.63 -23.86 9.92
N VAL A 224 16.30 -24.87 9.11
CA VAL A 224 15.08 -24.91 8.29
C VAL A 224 13.90 -25.29 9.18
N THR A 225 12.86 -24.45 9.25
CA THR A 225 11.67 -24.69 10.08
C THR A 225 10.85 -25.85 9.51
N PRO A 226 10.01 -26.55 10.31
CA PRO A 226 9.18 -27.65 9.83
C PRO A 226 8.23 -27.25 8.68
N SER A 227 7.75 -26.01 8.70
CA SER A 227 6.96 -25.38 7.64
C SER A 227 7.73 -25.20 6.32
N GLU A 228 9.06 -25.26 6.34
CA GLU A 228 9.95 -25.11 5.18
C GLU A 228 10.47 -26.46 4.67
N ARG A 229 10.19 -27.58 5.37
CA ARG A 229 10.68 -28.93 5.02
C ARG A 229 9.66 -29.85 4.35
N ARG A 230 8.37 -29.51 4.41
CA ARG A 230 7.31 -30.36 3.84
C ARG A 230 7.20 -30.17 2.35
#